data_AF-A0A1L8EC76-F1
#
_entry.id   AF-A0A1L8EC76-F1
#
_cell.length_a   1.000
_cell.length_b   1.000
_cell.length_c   1.000
_cell.angle_alpha   90.00
_cell.angle_beta   90.00
_cell.angle_gamma   90.00
#
_symmetry.space_group_name_H-M   'P 1'
#
loop_
_entity.id
_entity.type
_entity.pdbx_description
1 polymer ?
#
loop_
_entity_poly.entity_id
_entity_poly.type
_entity_poly.pdbx_seq_one_letter_code
_entity_poly.pdbx_strand_id
1 'polypeptide(L)'
;MSNKPGSGDCLDGGSNKVNGSNYLKLQQSQVIRNNIHAISQLLNTGLNAESLDTCIKLIEAGVHPQALAEVITQIRREVSALRSNEEQ
;
A
#
# COMPACT_ATOMS: atom_id res chain seq x y z
N MET A 1 43.50 39.80 -9.80
CA MET A 1 44.00 38.42 -9.66
C MET A 1 43.44 37.77 -8.40
N SER A 2 42.62 36.75 -8.60
CA SER A 2 42.50 35.47 -7.88
C SER A 2 42.59 35.40 -6.35
N ASN A 3 41.45 35.06 -5.72
CA ASN A 3 41.25 34.04 -4.67
C ASN A 3 39.75 34.09 -4.27
N LYS A 4 38.99 33.03 -4.00
CA LYS A 4 39.20 31.58 -3.79
C LYS A 4 37.81 30.87 -3.99
N PRO A 5 37.73 29.51 -3.94
CA PRO A 5 36.66 28.68 -4.52
C PRO A 5 35.50 28.33 -3.57
N GLY A 6 34.40 27.87 -4.19
CA GLY A 6 33.56 26.74 -3.77
C GLY A 6 32.62 26.94 -2.59
N SER A 7 31.30 26.92 -2.84
CA SER A 7 30.32 26.37 -1.89
C SER A 7 29.00 26.01 -2.58
N GLY A 8 28.66 24.73 -2.56
CA GLY A 8 27.27 24.32 -2.39
C GLY A 8 26.46 24.06 -3.66
N ASP A 9 26.64 22.86 -4.22
CA ASP A 9 25.51 22.08 -4.70
C ASP A 9 24.42 22.05 -3.62
N CYS A 10 23.27 22.65 -3.90
CA CYS A 10 22.05 22.39 -3.16
C CYS A 10 21.01 21.90 -4.15
N LEU A 11 21.11 20.62 -4.51
CA LEU A 11 19.97 19.84 -4.94
C LEU A 11 19.03 19.72 -3.74
N ASP A 12 18.16 20.69 -3.51
CA ASP A 12 17.01 20.48 -2.63
C ASP A 12 15.96 19.68 -3.40
N GLY A 13 16.26 18.39 -3.56
CA GLY A 13 15.28 17.40 -3.93
C GLY A 13 14.25 17.34 -2.82
N GLY A 14 13.14 18.06 -3.02
CA GLY A 14 11.96 18.04 -2.17
C GLY A 14 11.55 16.61 -1.87
N SER A 15 12.04 16.09 -0.76
CA SER A 15 11.71 14.79 -0.25
C SER A 15 10.27 14.87 0.20
N ASN A 16 9.33 14.45 -0.65
CA ASN A 16 7.97 14.19 -0.25
C ASN A 16 7.98 13.03 0.74
N LYS A 17 8.25 13.32 2.02
CA LYS A 17 8.20 12.39 3.15
C LYS A 17 6.73 12.11 3.48
N VAL A 18 5.98 11.53 2.56
CA VAL A 18 4.65 11.01 2.87
C VAL A 18 4.79 9.63 3.51
N ASN A 19 4.68 9.63 4.84
CA ASN A 19 3.80 8.74 5.62
C ASN A 19 4.09 7.23 5.73
N GLY A 20 5.34 6.80 5.81
CA GLY A 20 5.65 5.45 6.35
C GLY A 20 5.32 5.26 7.85
N SER A 21 4.77 6.28 8.52
CA SER A 21 4.57 6.33 9.97
C SER A 21 3.27 5.66 10.44
N ASN A 22 2.24 5.59 9.59
CA ASN A 22 0.93 5.08 10.02
C ASN A 22 0.88 3.55 9.99
N TYR A 23 1.46 2.89 8.98
CA TYR A 23 1.48 1.43 8.89
C TYR A 23 2.35 0.85 9.99
N LEU A 24 3.47 1.50 10.30
CA LEU A 24 4.31 1.10 11.42
C LEU A 24 3.55 1.17 12.75
N LYS A 25 2.71 2.20 12.94
CA LYS A 25 1.87 2.36 14.13
C LYS A 25 0.75 1.29 14.20
N LEU A 26 0.19 0.93 13.06
CA LEU A 26 -0.77 -0.18 12.92
C LEU A 26 -0.12 -1.54 13.21
N GLN A 27 1.09 -1.79 12.70
CA GLN A 27 1.85 -3.02 12.96
C GLN A 27 2.25 -3.15 14.43
N GLN A 28 2.64 -2.04 15.06
CA GLN A 28 2.96 -2.00 16.49
C GLN A 28 1.73 -2.24 17.36
N SER A 29 0.54 -1.84 16.91
CA SER A 29 -0.71 -2.00 17.64
C SER A 29 -1.51 -3.22 17.15
N GLN A 30 -1.30 -4.35 17.81
CA GLN A 30 -2.03 -5.59 17.51
C GLN A 30 -3.56 -5.44 17.63
N VAL A 31 -4.03 -4.60 18.55
CA VAL A 31 -5.47 -4.34 18.73
C VAL A 31 -6.07 -3.73 17.46
N ILE A 32 -5.44 -2.70 16.90
CA ILE A 32 -5.99 -2.02 15.72
C ILE A 32 -5.89 -2.94 14.50
N ARG A 33 -4.76 -3.64 14.33
CA ARG A 33 -4.57 -4.62 13.25
C ARG A 33 -5.66 -5.70 13.28
N ASN A 34 -5.93 -6.26 14.46
CA ASN A 34 -6.94 -7.30 14.63
C ASN A 34 -8.35 -6.76 14.39
N ASN A 35 -8.67 -5.54 14.82
CA ASN A 35 -9.96 -4.92 14.56
C ASN A 35 -10.21 -4.71 13.05
N ILE A 36 -9.22 -4.18 12.31
CA ILE A 36 -9.37 -4.00 10.86
C ILE A 36 -9.50 -5.34 10.16
N HIS A 37 -8.72 -6.36 10.58
CA HIS A 37 -8.86 -7.70 10.02
C HIS A 37 -10.23 -8.31 10.33
N ALA A 38 -10.75 -8.14 11.55
CA ALA A 38 -12.09 -8.60 11.93
C ALA A 38 -13.19 -7.91 11.11
N ILE A 39 -13.08 -6.59 10.88
CA ILE A 39 -14.01 -5.86 9.99
C ILE A 39 -13.95 -6.43 8.57
N SER A 40 -12.76 -6.72 8.06
CA SER A 40 -12.56 -7.33 6.74
C SER A 40 -13.23 -8.71 6.63
N GLN A 41 -13.19 -9.51 7.69
CA GLN A 41 -13.88 -10.80 7.76
C GLN A 41 -15.40 -10.63 7.84
N LEU A 42 -15.89 -9.68 8.64
CA LEU A 42 -17.32 -9.38 8.76
C LEU A 42 -17.94 -8.93 7.44
N LEU A 43 -17.20 -8.13 6.66
CA LEU A 43 -17.61 -7.70 5.32
C LEU A 43 -17.35 -8.76 4.23
N ASN A 44 -16.79 -9.91 4.61
CA ASN A 44 -16.47 -11.03 3.74
C ASN A 44 -15.69 -10.62 2.48
N THR A 45 -14.74 -9.68 2.63
CA THR A 45 -13.92 -9.19 1.51
C THR A 45 -12.96 -10.25 0.98
N GLY A 46 -12.75 -11.33 1.75
CA GLY A 46 -11.82 -12.41 1.42
C GLY A 46 -10.35 -11.97 1.45
N LEU A 47 -10.00 -10.86 2.09
CA LEU A 47 -8.61 -10.44 2.27
C LEU A 47 -7.97 -11.18 3.45
N ASN A 48 -6.84 -11.83 3.21
CA ASN A 48 -6.00 -12.38 4.27
C ASN A 48 -5.17 -11.26 4.94
N ALA A 49 -4.57 -11.54 6.10
CA ALA A 49 -3.83 -10.52 6.87
C ALA A 49 -2.67 -9.89 6.08
N GLU A 50 -1.99 -10.67 5.24
CA GLU A 50 -0.86 -10.21 4.42
C GLU A 50 -1.30 -9.31 3.24
N SER A 51 -2.40 -9.68 2.56
CA SER A 51 -2.99 -8.88 1.48
C SER A 51 -3.56 -7.57 2.03
N LEU A 52 -4.19 -7.63 3.21
CA LEU A 52 -4.68 -6.45 3.91
C LEU A 52 -3.52 -5.50 4.27
N ASP A 53 -2.42 -6.03 4.79
CA ASP A 53 -1.21 -5.26 5.08
C ASP A 53 -0.63 -4.58 3.83
N THR A 54 -0.67 -5.28 2.69
CA THR A 54 -0.25 -4.73 1.40
C THR A 54 -1.19 -3.60 0.94
N CYS A 55 -2.51 -3.76 1.09
CA CYS A 55 -3.48 -2.72 0.76
C CYS A 55 -3.25 -1.45 1.59
N ILE A 56 -2.98 -1.58 2.88
CA ILE A 56 -2.70 -0.44 3.77
C ILE A 56 -1.43 0.30 3.32
N LYS A 57 -0.35 -0.42 2.99
CA LYS A 57 0.88 0.20 2.45
C LYS A 57 0.63 0.98 1.16
N LEU A 58 -0.18 0.46 0.26
CA LEU A 58 -0.52 1.14 -0.99
C LEU A 58 -1.34 2.41 -0.73
N ILE A 59 -2.32 2.35 0.18
CA ILE A 59 -3.11 3.51 0.57
C ILE A 59 -2.21 4.59 1.21
N GLU A 60 -1.23 4.19 2.02
CA GLU A 60 -0.25 5.12 2.60
C GLU A 60 0.71 5.72 1.60
N ALA A 61 1.03 5.01 0.52
CA ALA A 61 1.76 5.53 -0.62
C ALA A 61 0.92 6.53 -1.46
N GLY A 62 -0.35 6.75 -1.11
CA GLY A 62 -1.24 7.69 -1.77
C GLY A 62 -2.12 7.06 -2.86
N VAL A 63 -2.19 5.73 -2.93
CA VAL A 63 -3.10 5.04 -3.85
C VAL A 63 -4.55 5.25 -3.41
N HIS A 64 -5.41 5.62 -4.37
CA HIS A 64 -6.82 5.83 -4.10
C HIS A 64 -7.53 4.49 -3.76
N PRO A 65 -8.28 4.39 -2.65
CA PRO A 65 -8.86 3.12 -2.19
C PRO A 65 -9.88 2.53 -3.17
N GLN A 66 -10.65 3.37 -3.87
CA GLN A 66 -11.61 2.89 -4.88
C GLN A 66 -10.91 2.24 -6.06
N ALA A 67 -9.82 2.85 -6.56
CA ALA A 67 -9.07 2.32 -7.69
C ALA A 67 -8.37 1.01 -7.29
N LEU A 68 -7.85 0.94 -6.06
CA LEU A 68 -7.27 -0.29 -5.53
C LEU A 68 -8.31 -1.42 -5.45
N ALA A 69 -9.52 -1.14 -4.99
CA ALA A 69 -10.60 -2.13 -4.92
C ALA A 69 -11.01 -2.66 -6.29
N GLU A 70 -11.11 -1.78 -7.29
CA GLU A 70 -11.40 -2.16 -8.68
C GLU A 70 -10.32 -3.10 -9.23
N VAL A 71 -9.05 -2.74 -9.05
CA VAL A 71 -7.91 -3.57 -9.49
C VAL A 71 -7.91 -4.94 -8.81
N ILE A 72 -8.10 -5.00 -7.48
CA ILE A 72 -8.16 -6.27 -6.75
C ILE A 72 -9.31 -7.15 -7.26
N THR A 73 -10.47 -6.54 -7.52
CA THR A 73 -11.66 -7.26 -8.01
C THR A 73 -11.43 -7.79 -9.43
N GLN A 74 -10.83 -6.98 -10.29
CA GLN A 74 -10.48 -7.38 -11.65
C GLN A 74 -9.48 -8.54 -11.66
N ILE A 75 -8.39 -8.45 -10.89
CA ILE A 75 -7.39 -9.52 -10.78
C ILE A 75 -8.06 -10.82 -10.32
N ARG A 76 -8.92 -10.77 -9.30
CA ARG A 76 -9.62 -11.97 -8.80
C ARG A 76 -10.53 -12.59 -9.85
N ARG A 77 -11.25 -11.76 -10.61
CA ARG A 77 -12.12 -12.21 -11.70
C ARG A 77 -11.31 -12.87 -12.82
N GLU A 78 -10.21 -12.25 -13.24
CA GLU A 78 -9.34 -12.77 -14.29
C GLU A 78 -8.69 -14.09 -13.86
N VAL A 79 -8.15 -14.17 -12.64
CA VAL A 79 -7.60 -15.43 -12.10
C VAL A 79 -8.66 -16.53 -12.05
N SER A 80 -9.88 -16.21 -11.62
CA SER A 80 -10.98 -17.19 -11.61
C SER A 80 -11.35 -17.65 -13.02
N ALA A 81 -11.34 -16.75 -14.00
CA ALA A 81 -11.64 -17.07 -15.39
C ALA A 81 -10.54 -17.92 -16.04
N LEU A 82 -9.27 -17.65 -15.72
CA LEU A 82 -8.16 -18.48 -16.20
C LEU A 82 -8.26 -19.91 -15.67
N ARG A 83 -8.56 -20.07 -14.38
CA ARG A 83 -8.72 -21.40 -13.76
C ARG A 83 -9.86 -22.20 -14.36
N SER A 84 -11.00 -21.56 -14.68
CA SER A 84 -12.10 -22.25 -15.35
C SER A 84 -11.78 -22.67 -16.78
N ASN A 85 -10.89 -21.92 -17.46
CA ASN A 85 -10.49 -22.24 -18.83
C ASN A 85 -9.44 -23.36 -18.89
N GLU A 86 -8.66 -23.57 -17.82
CA GLU A 86 -7.68 -24.67 -17.72
C GLU A 86 -8.33 -26.03 -17.40
N GLU A 87 -9.56 -26.04 -16.87
CA GLU A 87 -10.31 -27.25 -16.49
C GLU A 87 -11.24 -27.77 -17.61
N GLN A 88 -11.24 -27.15 -18.80
CA GLN A 88 -11.97 -27.60 -20.00
C GLN A 88 -11.03 -28.18 -21.07
#